data_AF-A0A2V1DWZ9-F1
#
_entry.id   AF-A0A2V1DWZ9-F1
#
_cell.length_a   1.000
_cell.length_b   1.000
_cell.length_c   1.000
_cell.angle_alpha   90.00
_cell.angle_beta   90.00
_cell.angle_gamma   90.00
#
_symmetry.space_group_name_H-M   'P 1'
#
loop_
_entity.id
_entity.type
_entity.pdbx_description
1 polymer ?
#
loop_
_entity_poly.entity_id
_entity_poly.type
_entity_poly.pdbx_seq_one_letter_code
_entity_poly.pdbx_strand_id
1 'polypeptide(L)'
;MDKDGVPFASAGGLQFCKSNVLDNPRIRPVLESFFDWFALGLYRSIGAFPGEYSFRKSDPEAKVDTLLVQLWSKGSRASFWGGSHRHQLPCVKGENNLWRVPRVRLKHLNLEPTEVTFEQGGFILDPRIAVEVTKGTATTFAFGTKEVVGAWRPMRLPKSQDIEKTVTSMEGTNFGMNVAYLERKET
;
A
#
# COMPACT_ATOMS: atom_id res chain seq x y z
N MET A 1 -3.43 -2.49 16.40
CA MET A 1 -3.61 -3.73 15.61
C MET A 1 -4.84 -4.40 16.19
N ASP A 2 -5.89 -4.58 15.40
CA ASP A 2 -7.13 -5.18 15.90
C ASP A 2 -6.85 -6.60 16.40
N LYS A 3 -7.35 -6.91 17.60
CA LYS A 3 -7.08 -8.16 18.32
C LYS A 3 -7.65 -9.40 17.60
N ASP A 4 -8.57 -9.21 16.66
CA ASP A 4 -9.27 -10.26 15.91
C ASP A 4 -8.87 -10.31 14.42
N GLY A 5 -7.90 -9.50 14.00
CA GLY A 5 -7.45 -9.47 12.61
C GLY A 5 -6.55 -10.66 12.28
N VAL A 6 -6.87 -11.40 11.22
CA VAL A 6 -5.95 -12.39 10.63
C VAL A 6 -4.64 -11.68 10.28
N PRO A 7 -3.49 -12.05 10.87
CA PRO A 7 -2.21 -11.42 10.54
C PRO A 7 -1.94 -11.60 9.06
N PHE A 8 -1.56 -10.54 8.33
CA PHE A 8 -1.26 -10.69 6.91
C PHE A 8 -0.14 -11.72 6.66
N ALA A 9 0.85 -11.80 7.55
CA ALA A 9 1.91 -12.81 7.54
C ALA A 9 1.39 -14.20 7.97
N SER A 10 0.27 -14.63 7.40
CA SER A 10 -0.35 -15.93 7.54
C SER A 10 -0.92 -16.35 6.18
N ALA A 11 -1.20 -17.65 6.00
CA ALA A 11 -1.83 -18.14 4.78
C ALA A 11 -3.18 -17.44 4.50
N GLY A 12 -3.99 -17.21 5.54
CA GLY A 12 -5.26 -16.50 5.40
C GLY A 12 -5.11 -15.03 4.99
N GLY A 13 -4.08 -14.36 5.51
CA GLY A 13 -3.75 -12.98 5.13
C GLY A 13 -3.30 -12.84 3.68
N LEU A 14 -2.45 -13.77 3.22
CA LEU A 14 -2.05 -13.87 1.82
C LEU A 14 -3.23 -14.19 0.90
N GLN A 15 -4.07 -15.15 1.30
CA GLN A 15 -5.27 -15.52 0.57
C GLN A 15 -6.25 -14.34 0.47
N PHE A 16 -6.36 -13.54 1.52
CA PHE A 16 -7.17 -12.32 1.50
C PHE A 16 -6.66 -11.32 0.44
N CYS A 17 -5.35 -11.09 0.33
CA CYS A 17 -4.78 -10.27 -0.73
C CYS A 17 -5.01 -10.88 -2.12
N LYS A 18 -4.78 -12.19 -2.26
CA LYS A 18 -5.04 -12.90 -3.52
C LYS A 18 -6.47 -12.67 -3.99
N SER A 19 -7.46 -13.00 -3.17
CA SER A 19 -8.88 -12.92 -3.54
C SER A 19 -9.39 -11.49 -3.74
N ASN A 20 -8.94 -10.52 -2.93
CA ASN A 20 -9.49 -9.17 -2.96
C ASN A 20 -8.71 -8.19 -3.84
N VAL A 21 -7.49 -8.54 -4.25
CA VAL A 21 -6.60 -7.67 -5.04
C VAL A 21 -6.17 -8.35 -6.33
N LEU A 22 -5.49 -9.50 -6.25
CA LEU A 22 -4.89 -10.14 -7.44
C LEU A 22 -5.92 -10.78 -8.35
N ASP A 23 -6.91 -11.46 -7.78
CA ASP A 23 -8.00 -12.12 -8.51
C ASP A 23 -9.17 -11.14 -8.75
N ASN A 24 -9.08 -9.91 -8.25
CA ASN A 24 -10.16 -8.95 -8.36
C ASN A 24 -10.20 -8.32 -9.77
N PRO A 25 -11.27 -8.52 -10.55
CA PRO A 25 -11.34 -8.09 -11.95
C PRO A 25 -11.39 -6.58 -12.12
N ARG A 26 -11.58 -5.81 -11.04
CA ARG A 26 -11.55 -4.33 -11.07
C ARG A 26 -10.19 -3.76 -10.71
N ILE A 27 -9.36 -4.49 -9.97
CA ILE A 27 -8.06 -4.00 -9.49
C ILE A 27 -6.93 -4.53 -10.35
N ARG A 28 -6.96 -5.83 -10.68
CA ARG A 28 -5.90 -6.49 -11.43
C ARG A 28 -5.61 -5.82 -12.78
N PRO A 29 -6.61 -5.48 -13.62
CA PRO A 29 -6.35 -4.81 -14.89
C PRO A 29 -5.76 -3.41 -14.72
N VAL A 30 -6.08 -2.71 -13.63
CA VAL A 30 -5.46 -1.41 -13.34
C VAL A 30 -3.97 -1.62 -13.09
N LEU A 31 -3.58 -2.56 -12.23
CA LEU A 31 -2.15 -2.83 -11.98
C LEU A 31 -1.41 -3.23 -13.26
N GLU A 32 -2.01 -4.10 -14.09
CA GLU A 32 -1.43 -4.55 -15.37
C GLU A 32 -1.35 -3.44 -16.41
N SER A 33 -2.21 -2.41 -16.35
CA SER A 33 -2.12 -1.26 -17.24
C SER A 33 -0.93 -0.33 -16.95
N PHE A 34 -0.37 -0.38 -15.73
CA PHE A 34 0.80 0.40 -15.35
C PHE A 34 2.10 -0.40 -15.48
N PHE A 35 2.06 -1.72 -15.36
CA PHE A 35 3.25 -2.56 -15.23
C PHE A 35 3.14 -3.84 -16.06
N ASP A 36 4.11 -4.09 -16.94
CA ASP A 36 4.25 -5.37 -17.63
C ASP A 36 4.54 -6.53 -16.66
N TRP A 37 5.26 -6.23 -15.58
CA TRP A 37 5.52 -7.13 -14.46
C TRP A 37 5.55 -6.33 -13.15
N PHE A 38 4.95 -6.87 -12.09
CA PHE A 38 4.96 -6.24 -10.77
C PHE A 38 4.98 -7.28 -9.65
N ALA A 39 5.36 -6.87 -8.43
CA ALA A 39 5.32 -7.75 -7.27
C ALA A 39 4.74 -7.07 -6.04
N LEU A 40 4.09 -7.87 -5.20
CA LEU A 40 3.75 -7.42 -3.86
C LEU A 40 5.04 -7.37 -3.02
N GLY A 41 5.40 -6.18 -2.56
CA GLY A 41 6.64 -5.97 -1.83
C GLY A 41 6.48 -5.44 -0.42
N LEU A 42 5.31 -4.90 -0.08
CA LEU A 42 5.00 -4.44 1.26
C LEU A 42 3.51 -4.56 1.54
N TYR A 43 3.18 -4.89 2.78
CA TYR A 43 1.86 -4.72 3.34
C TYR A 43 1.97 -3.93 4.65
N ARG A 44 0.97 -3.11 4.96
CA ARG A 44 0.85 -2.42 6.24
C ARG A 44 -0.58 -1.96 6.47
N SER A 45 -1.02 -1.95 7.72
CA SER A 45 -2.24 -1.25 8.11
C SER A 45 -1.93 0.21 8.43
N ILE A 46 -2.72 1.12 7.86
CA ILE A 46 -2.77 2.53 8.25
C ILE A 46 -4.09 2.82 8.95
N GLY A 47 -4.14 3.89 9.74
CA GLY A 47 -5.35 4.34 10.41
C GLY A 47 -5.33 5.83 10.64
N ALA A 48 -6.34 6.32 11.36
CA ALA A 48 -6.46 7.73 11.67
C ALA A 48 -5.19 8.29 12.33
N PHE A 49 -4.62 9.32 11.73
CA PHE A 49 -3.41 9.98 12.24
C PHE A 49 -3.42 11.44 11.79
N PRO A 50 -3.34 12.43 12.71
CA PRO A 50 -3.45 13.84 12.35
C PRO A 50 -2.37 14.32 11.37
N GLY A 51 -2.78 15.07 10.35
CA GLY A 51 -1.92 15.68 9.35
C GLY A 51 -1.77 14.86 8.05
N GLU A 52 -1.13 15.47 7.06
CA GLU A 52 -0.92 14.88 5.74
C GLU A 52 0.37 14.07 5.67
N TYR A 53 0.26 12.89 5.08
CA TYR A 53 1.37 11.99 4.85
C TYR A 53 1.35 11.40 3.45
N SER A 54 2.52 11.05 2.92
CA SER A 54 2.67 10.23 1.73
C SER A 54 3.50 8.98 2.05
N PHE A 55 3.30 7.90 1.30
CA PHE A 55 4.06 6.67 1.48
C PHE A 55 5.46 6.76 0.87
N ARG A 56 5.62 7.62 -0.14
CA ARG A 56 6.89 7.93 -0.78
C ARG A 56 7.12 9.43 -0.79
N LYS A 57 8.39 9.85 -0.75
CA LYS A 57 8.76 11.24 -1.00
C LYS A 57 8.25 11.68 -2.36
N SER A 58 7.85 12.94 -2.46
CA SER A 58 7.55 13.54 -3.76
C SER A 58 8.79 13.56 -4.64
N ASP A 59 8.61 13.14 -5.88
CA ASP A 59 9.57 13.24 -6.96
C ASP A 59 8.72 13.32 -8.25
N PRO A 60 8.44 14.52 -8.77
CA PRO A 60 7.51 14.71 -9.88
C PRO A 60 8.05 14.18 -11.21
N GLU A 61 9.38 14.08 -11.35
CA GLU A 61 10.04 13.60 -12.57
C GLU A 61 10.13 12.07 -12.62
N ALA A 62 10.01 11.42 -11.46
CA ALA A 62 9.98 9.96 -11.40
C ALA A 62 8.73 9.39 -12.09
N LYS A 63 8.96 8.40 -12.96
CA LYS A 63 7.90 7.55 -13.51
C LYS A 63 7.18 6.80 -12.39
N VAL A 64 5.93 6.44 -12.63
CA VAL A 64 5.18 5.57 -11.72
C VAL A 64 5.83 4.18 -11.77
N ASP A 65 6.42 3.78 -10.66
CA ASP A 65 7.13 2.51 -10.47
C ASP A 65 6.55 1.71 -9.27
N THR A 66 5.54 2.28 -8.62
CA THR A 66 4.85 1.73 -7.45
C THR A 66 3.40 2.21 -7.43
N LEU A 67 2.48 1.32 -7.10
CA LEU A 67 1.08 1.62 -6.79
C LEU A 67 0.71 1.04 -5.42
N LEU A 68 -0.19 1.74 -4.74
CA LEU A 68 -0.79 1.26 -3.50
C LEU A 68 -2.23 0.82 -3.76
N VAL A 69 -2.60 -0.35 -3.26
CA VAL A 69 -3.99 -0.78 -3.15
C VAL A 69 -4.37 -0.75 -1.67
N GLN A 70 -5.38 0.04 -1.33
CA GLN A 70 -5.89 0.22 0.03
C GLN A 70 -7.27 -0.39 0.17
N LEU A 71 -7.40 -1.38 1.04
CA LEU A 71 -8.69 -1.95 1.41
C LEU A 71 -9.14 -1.33 2.73
N TRP A 72 -10.00 -0.32 2.62
CA TRP A 72 -10.55 0.45 3.72
C TRP A 72 -11.65 -0.28 4.49
N SER A 73 -11.64 -0.18 5.82
CA SER A 73 -12.77 -0.62 6.64
C SER A 73 -13.98 0.28 6.40
N LYS A 74 -15.18 -0.32 6.48
CA LYS A 74 -16.45 0.38 6.22
C LYS A 74 -16.60 1.63 7.09
N GLY A 75 -16.97 2.74 6.47
CA GLY A 75 -17.18 4.04 7.14
C GLY A 75 -15.87 4.77 7.50
N SER A 76 -14.73 4.30 6.99
CA SER A 76 -13.47 5.06 7.05
C SER A 76 -13.57 6.37 6.28
N ARG A 77 -12.80 7.37 6.71
CA ARG A 77 -12.72 8.68 6.08
C ARG A 77 -11.27 9.09 5.91
N ALA A 78 -10.95 9.54 4.71
CA ALA A 78 -9.65 10.11 4.39
C ALA A 78 -9.80 11.27 3.42
N SER A 79 -8.89 12.22 3.49
CA SER A 79 -8.77 13.32 2.54
C SER A 79 -7.53 13.12 1.68
N PHE A 80 -7.70 13.23 0.35
CA PHE A 80 -6.63 13.07 -0.62
C PHE A 80 -6.36 14.39 -1.32
N TRP A 81 -5.10 14.80 -1.36
CA TRP A 81 -4.69 16.01 -2.07
C TRP A 81 -4.33 15.64 -3.51
N GLY A 82 -5.35 15.58 -4.38
CA GLY A 82 -5.17 15.29 -5.79
C GLY A 82 -4.11 16.20 -6.43
N GLY A 83 -3.30 15.64 -7.34
CA GLY A 83 -2.22 16.39 -8.00
C GLY A 83 -0.94 16.58 -7.18
N SER A 84 -0.94 16.33 -5.86
CA SER A 84 0.26 16.47 -5.01
C SER A 84 1.48 15.67 -5.47
N HIS A 85 1.28 14.50 -6.10
CA HIS A 85 2.34 13.68 -6.69
C HIS A 85 3.10 14.36 -7.84
N ARG A 86 2.55 15.44 -8.42
CA ARG A 86 3.14 16.19 -9.55
C ARG A 86 4.00 17.37 -9.12
N HIS A 87 4.19 17.56 -7.81
CA HIS A 87 4.96 18.66 -7.26
C HIS A 87 6.08 18.16 -6.38
N GLN A 88 7.21 18.86 -6.38
CA GLN A 88 8.23 18.66 -5.36
C GLN A 88 7.76 19.28 -4.04
N LEU A 89 7.50 18.43 -3.05
CA LEU A 89 7.04 18.80 -1.73
C LEU A 89 8.16 18.59 -0.69
N PRO A 90 8.32 19.50 0.28
CA PRO A 90 9.18 19.22 1.42
C PRO A 90 8.55 18.12 2.27
N CYS A 91 9.30 17.04 2.49
CA CYS A 91 8.86 15.89 3.26
C CYS A 91 9.83 15.60 4.41
N VAL A 92 9.30 15.39 5.60
CA VAL A 92 10.06 14.91 6.76
C VAL A 92 9.50 13.56 7.23
N LYS A 93 10.35 12.71 7.80
CA LYS A 93 9.88 11.42 8.29
C LYS A 93 8.99 11.63 9.52
N GLY A 94 7.75 11.13 9.46
CA GLY A 94 6.76 11.20 10.53
C GLY A 94 6.83 10.01 11.48
N GLU A 95 6.12 10.14 12.62
CA GLU A 95 6.05 9.12 13.68
C GLU A 95 5.39 7.81 13.21
N ASN A 96 4.44 7.91 12.26
CA ASN A 96 3.81 6.77 11.60
C ASN A 96 4.72 6.07 10.56
N ASN A 97 5.99 6.46 10.48
CA ASN A 97 6.96 6.02 9.47
C ASN A 97 6.55 6.33 8.02
N LEU A 98 5.67 7.31 7.81
CA LEU A 98 5.36 7.89 6.50
C LEU A 98 6.04 9.25 6.35
N TRP A 99 5.94 9.86 5.17
CA TRP A 99 6.51 11.17 4.90
C TRP A 99 5.49 12.25 5.19
N ARG A 100 5.69 13.04 6.25
CA ARG A 100 4.83 14.16 6.58
C ARG A 100 4.97 15.27 5.54
N VAL A 101 3.84 15.77 5.07
CA VAL A 101 3.73 16.84 4.08
C VAL A 101 3.11 18.07 4.75
N PRO A 102 3.75 19.26 4.72
CA PRO A 102 3.15 20.45 5.31
C PRO A 102 1.91 20.92 4.54
N ARG A 103 0.72 20.93 5.18
CA ARG A 103 -0.53 21.48 4.62
C ARG A 103 -0.38 22.84 3.96
N VAL A 104 0.39 23.74 4.57
CA VAL A 104 0.63 25.10 4.04
C VAL A 104 1.24 25.05 2.63
N ARG A 105 2.10 24.07 2.35
CA ARG A 105 2.71 23.91 1.02
C ARG A 105 1.73 23.39 -0.01
N LEU A 106 0.84 22.47 0.38
CA LEU A 106 -0.23 21.99 -0.49
C LEU A 106 -1.19 23.12 -0.87
N LYS A 107 -1.56 23.96 0.10
CA LYS A 107 -2.40 25.14 -0.14
C LYS A 107 -1.72 26.20 -1.00
N HIS A 108 -0.42 26.46 -0.81
CA HIS A 108 0.33 27.39 -1.68
C HIS A 108 0.40 26.95 -3.14
N LEU A 109 0.19 25.66 -3.41
CA LEU A 109 0.09 25.11 -4.76
C LEU A 109 -1.35 25.12 -5.31
N ASN A 110 -2.29 25.76 -4.59
CA ASN A 110 -3.73 25.77 -4.90
C ASN A 110 -4.32 24.36 -5.05
N LEU A 111 -3.77 23.39 -4.32
CA LEU A 111 -4.37 22.06 -4.23
C LEU A 111 -5.46 22.10 -3.16
N GLU A 112 -6.55 21.39 -3.41
CA GLU A 112 -7.64 21.22 -2.44
C GLU A 112 -7.82 19.73 -2.11
N PRO A 113 -8.03 19.38 -0.83
CA PRO A 113 -8.26 18.01 -0.45
C PRO A 113 -9.66 17.56 -0.90
N THR A 114 -9.74 16.36 -1.45
CA THR A 114 -11.02 15.67 -1.67
C THR A 114 -11.25 14.69 -0.52
N GLU A 115 -12.29 14.92 0.27
CA GLU A 115 -12.69 13.98 1.31
C GLU A 115 -13.48 12.82 0.70
N VAL A 116 -13.13 11.60 1.11
CA VAL A 116 -13.78 10.36 0.67
C VAL A 116 -14.25 9.60 1.90
N THR A 117 -15.53 9.23 1.90
CA THR A 117 -16.10 8.26 2.84
C THR A 117 -16.18 6.89 2.17
N PHE A 118 -15.51 5.90 2.74
CA PHE A 118 -15.42 4.55 2.18
C PHE A 118 -16.56 3.66 2.70
N GLU A 119 -17.74 3.76 2.07
CA GLU A 119 -18.92 2.95 2.43
C GLU A 119 -18.74 1.46 2.13
N GLN A 120 -17.99 1.12 1.08
CA GLN A 120 -17.75 -0.25 0.63
C GLN A 120 -16.26 -0.61 0.49
N GLY A 121 -15.36 0.26 0.97
CA GLY A 121 -13.91 0.04 0.93
C GLY A 121 -13.25 0.32 -0.42
N GLY A 122 -11.96 -0.06 -0.55
CA GLY A 122 -11.18 -0.11 -1.79
C GLY A 122 -10.72 1.23 -2.40
N PHE A 123 -9.41 1.39 -2.62
CA PHE A 123 -8.84 2.53 -3.36
C PHE A 123 -7.47 2.16 -3.96
N ILE A 124 -7.14 2.64 -5.16
CA ILE A 124 -5.80 2.53 -5.75
C ILE A 124 -5.21 3.93 -5.87
N LEU A 125 -3.96 4.12 -5.47
CA LEU A 125 -3.30 5.42 -5.53
C LEU A 125 -1.80 5.35 -5.79
N ASP A 126 -1.27 6.44 -6.34
CA ASP A 126 0.16 6.73 -6.35
C ASP A 126 0.65 7.01 -4.92
N PRO A 127 1.74 6.36 -4.44
CA PRO A 127 2.23 6.51 -3.07
C PRO A 127 2.74 7.91 -2.73
N ARG A 128 2.92 8.80 -3.72
CA ARG A 128 3.34 10.19 -3.54
C ARG A 128 2.16 11.13 -3.25
N ILE A 129 0.92 10.67 -3.43
CA ILE A 129 -0.26 11.48 -3.08
C ILE A 129 -0.30 11.69 -1.58
N ALA A 130 -0.42 12.94 -1.16
CA ALA A 130 -0.62 13.29 0.24
C ALA A 130 -2.04 12.92 0.69
N VAL A 131 -2.13 12.21 1.82
CA VAL A 131 -3.37 11.73 2.42
C VAL A 131 -3.40 12.05 3.92
N GLU A 132 -4.56 12.44 4.42
CA GLU A 132 -4.85 12.46 5.86
C GLU A 132 -5.99 11.48 6.14
N VAL A 133 -5.76 10.55 7.06
CA VAL A 133 -6.80 9.63 7.51
C VAL A 133 -7.43 10.21 8.76
N THR A 134 -8.72 10.54 8.68
CA THR A 134 -9.45 11.17 9.79
C THR A 134 -10.22 10.13 10.60
N LYS A 135 -10.63 9.02 9.99
CA LYS A 135 -11.38 7.95 10.67
C LYS A 135 -11.12 6.58 10.04
N GLY A 136 -11.05 5.55 10.88
CA GLY A 136 -10.99 4.16 10.45
C GLY A 136 -9.59 3.70 10.08
N THR A 137 -9.50 2.64 9.28
CA THR A 137 -8.27 1.91 8.96
C THR A 137 -8.27 1.39 7.53
N ALA A 138 -7.09 1.21 6.96
CA ALA A 138 -6.92 0.53 5.67
C ALA A 138 -5.80 -0.50 5.75
N THR A 139 -6.03 -1.66 5.16
CA THR A 139 -4.96 -2.59 4.80
C THR A 139 -4.37 -2.13 3.47
N THR A 140 -3.11 -1.69 3.48
CA THR A 140 -2.40 -1.19 2.30
C THR A 140 -1.44 -2.24 1.77
N PHE A 141 -1.52 -2.51 0.48
CA PHE A 141 -0.61 -3.35 -0.28
C PHE A 141 0.17 -2.47 -1.25
N ALA A 142 1.50 -2.56 -1.25
CA ALA A 142 2.35 -1.85 -2.19
C ALA A 142 2.87 -2.81 -3.26
N PHE A 143 2.56 -2.47 -4.50
CA PHE A 143 3.00 -3.18 -5.69
C PHE A 143 4.04 -2.33 -6.40
N GLY A 144 5.18 -2.91 -6.76
CA GLY A 144 6.22 -2.19 -7.50
C GLY A 144 6.77 -3.01 -8.65
N THR A 145 7.48 -2.34 -9.55
CA THR A 145 8.24 -3.00 -10.62
C THR A 145 9.38 -3.85 -10.04
N LYS A 146 10.00 -4.67 -10.88
CA LYS A 146 11.13 -5.53 -10.50
C LYS A 146 12.28 -4.75 -9.88
N GLU A 147 12.60 -3.59 -10.43
CA GLU A 147 13.70 -2.72 -10.01
C GLU A 147 13.44 -2.16 -8.61
N VAL A 148 12.23 -1.65 -8.38
CA VAL A 148 11.85 -1.07 -7.09
C VAL A 148 11.77 -2.13 -6.01
N VAL A 149 11.12 -3.25 -6.32
CA VAL A 149 10.93 -4.35 -5.37
C VAL A 149 12.27 -5.01 -5.02
N GLY A 150 13.21 -5.10 -5.96
CA GLY A 150 14.58 -5.58 -5.71
C GLY A 150 15.37 -4.72 -4.72
N ALA A 151 15.04 -3.44 -4.58
CA ALA A 151 15.64 -2.55 -3.57
C ALA A 151 14.93 -2.61 -2.21
N TRP A 152 13.76 -3.24 -2.11
CA TRP A 152 13.02 -3.36 -0.86
C TRP A 152 13.47 -4.54 -0.03
N ARG A 153 13.37 -4.39 1.30
CA ARG A 153 13.56 -5.53 2.21
C ARG A 153 12.40 -6.53 2.00
N PRO A 154 12.69 -7.82 1.80
CA PRO A 154 11.64 -8.82 1.62
C PRO A 154 10.67 -8.87 2.80
N MET A 155 9.39 -9.14 2.52
CA MET A 155 8.38 -9.41 3.52
C MET A 155 8.73 -10.70 4.25
N ARG A 156 8.91 -10.61 5.56
CA ARG A 156 9.25 -11.75 6.40
C ARG A 156 8.01 -12.55 6.73
N LEU A 157 7.93 -13.78 6.22
CA LEU A 157 6.81 -14.68 6.45
C LEU A 157 7.26 -15.87 7.31
N PRO A 158 6.45 -16.36 8.26
CA PRO A 158 6.72 -17.61 8.94
C PRO A 158 6.83 -18.74 7.92
N LYS A 159 7.85 -19.58 8.02
CA LYS A 159 7.98 -20.75 7.16
C LYS A 159 6.92 -21.79 7.56
N SER A 160 6.04 -22.12 6.62
CA SER A 160 5.09 -23.22 6.75
C SER A 160 4.62 -23.66 5.36
N GLN A 161 4.23 -24.92 5.25
CA GLN A 161 3.77 -25.49 3.98
C GLN A 161 2.57 -24.71 3.41
N ASP A 162 1.64 -24.27 4.26
CA ASP A 162 0.45 -23.52 3.83
C ASP A 162 0.78 -22.12 3.29
N ILE A 163 1.76 -21.45 3.90
CA ILE A 163 2.22 -20.13 3.44
C ILE A 163 2.97 -20.29 2.12
N GLU A 164 3.88 -21.26 2.02
CA GLU A 164 4.65 -21.53 0.79
C GLU A 164 3.74 -21.90 -0.39
N LYS A 165 2.73 -22.75 -0.15
CA LYS A 165 1.71 -23.09 -1.15
C LYS A 165 0.91 -21.86 -1.57
N THR A 166 0.48 -21.02 -0.62
CA THR A 166 -0.28 -19.80 -0.93
C THR A 166 0.57 -18.83 -1.77
N VAL A 167 1.82 -18.59 -1.38
CA VAL A 167 2.75 -17.73 -2.16
C VAL A 167 2.92 -18.27 -3.58
N THR A 168 3.22 -19.56 -3.73
CA THR A 168 3.38 -20.21 -5.04
C THR A 168 2.12 -20.05 -5.90
N SER A 169 0.92 -20.13 -5.30
CA SER A 169 -0.35 -19.95 -6.00
C SER A 169 -0.66 -18.50 -6.41
N MET A 170 0.03 -17.54 -5.80
CA MET A 170 -0.11 -16.11 -6.13
C MET A 170 0.84 -15.71 -7.26
N GLU A 171 2.03 -16.32 -7.33
CA GLU A 171 3.01 -16.04 -8.37
C GLU A 171 2.54 -16.47 -9.76
N GLY A 172 2.98 -15.73 -10.78
CA GLY A 172 2.60 -15.97 -12.16
C GLY A 172 3.53 -15.27 -13.14
N THR A 173 3.20 -15.36 -14.43
CA THR A 173 4.08 -14.85 -15.51
C THR A 173 4.40 -13.36 -15.39
N ASN A 174 3.43 -12.55 -14.95
CA ASN A 174 3.54 -11.10 -14.79
C ASN A 174 3.44 -10.62 -13.33
N PHE A 175 3.50 -11.55 -12.36
CA PHE A 175 3.39 -11.21 -10.94
C PHE A 175 4.31 -12.02 -10.04
N GLY A 176 4.97 -11.36 -9.09
CA GLY A 176 5.81 -12.02 -8.08
C GLY A 176 5.54 -11.59 -6.63
N MET A 177 6.24 -12.24 -5.70
CA MET A 177 6.22 -11.87 -4.29
C MET A 177 7.64 -11.62 -3.75
N ASN A 178 7.86 -10.47 -3.10
CA ASN A 178 9.12 -10.22 -2.42
C ASN A 178 9.08 -10.72 -0.98
N VAL A 179 9.38 -12.01 -0.80
CA VAL A 179 9.27 -12.70 0.48
C VAL A 179 10.59 -13.32 0.92
N ALA A 180 10.77 -13.40 2.24
CA ALA A 180 11.79 -14.23 2.87
C ALA A 180 11.15 -15.04 3.99
N TYR A 181 11.43 -16.35 4.03
CA TYR A 181 10.88 -17.23 5.04
C TYR A 181 11.73 -17.20 6.31
N LEU A 182 11.07 -17.10 7.46
CA LEU A 182 11.70 -17.21 8.77
C LEU A 182 11.39 -18.58 9.35
N GLU A 183 12.42 -19.32 9.74
CA GLU A 183 12.27 -20.53 10.55
C GLU A 183 11.54 -20.18 11.86
N ARG A 184 10.59 -21.02 12.30
CA ARG A 184 10.04 -20.87 13.65
C ARG A 184 11.17 -21.15 14.63
N LYS A 185 11.45 -20.20 15.53
CA LYS A 185 12.19 -20.52 16.75
C LYS A 185 11.29 -21.45 17.55
N GLU A 186 11.71 -22.69 17.73
CA GLU A 186 11.15 -23.57 18.75
C GLU A 186 11.33 -22.87 20.11
N THR A 187 10.22 -22.61 20.79
CA THR A 187 10.16 -22.21 22.20
C THR A 187 9.63 -23.36 23.02
#